data_AF-A0A0P9MCU3-F1
#
_entry.id   AF-A0A0P9MCU3-F1
#
_cell.length_a   1.000
_cell.length_b   1.000
_cell.length_c   1.000
_cell.angle_alpha   90.00
_cell.angle_beta   90.00
_cell.angle_gamma   90.00
#
_symmetry.space_group_name_H-M   'P 1'
#
loop_
_entity.id
_entity.type
_entity.pdbx_description
1 polymer ?
#
loop_
_entity_poly.entity_id
_entity_poly.type
_entity_poly.pdbx_seq_one_letter_code
_entity_poly.pdbx_strand_id
1 'polypeptide(L)' 'VNWNKPLTGAASSAPFGGVGASGNHRASAYYAADYCAYPVASLEAGRLTLPATLTPGIRLS' A
#
# COMPACT_ATOMS: atom_id res chain seq x y z
N VAL A 1 -15.37 -16.56 -0.27
CA VAL A 1 -16.48 -17.41 -0.77
C VAL A 1 -16.36 -18.75 -0.09
N ASN A 2 -17.41 -19.20 0.59
CA ASN A 2 -17.36 -20.41 1.40
C ASN A 2 -17.89 -21.60 0.59
N TRP A 3 -17.28 -22.77 0.73
CA TRP A 3 -17.76 -24.04 0.20
C TRP A 3 -17.91 -25.05 1.35
N ASN A 4 -19.08 -25.69 1.48
CA ASN A 4 -19.42 -26.62 2.57
C ASN A 4 -19.17 -26.07 4.00
N LYS A 5 -19.31 -24.75 4.17
CA LYS A 5 -19.20 -24.03 5.44
C LYS A 5 -20.31 -22.96 5.52
N PRO A 6 -20.80 -22.60 6.72
CA PRO A 6 -21.80 -21.54 6.88
C PRO A 6 -21.34 -20.21 6.28
N LEU A 7 -22.26 -19.44 5.70
CA LEU A 7 -21.95 -18.10 5.16
C LEU A 7 -21.52 -17.09 6.23
N THR A 8 -21.96 -17.29 7.47
CA THR A 8 -21.61 -16.44 8.62
C THR A 8 -20.20 -16.70 9.16
N GLY A 9 -19.53 -17.77 8.71
CA GLY A 9 -18.14 -18.04 9.06
C GLY A 9 -17.16 -17.25 8.19
N ALA A 10 -16.27 -16.47 8.80
CA ALA A 10 -15.20 -15.74 8.13
C ALA A 10 -13.91 -15.78 8.96
N ALA A 11 -12.76 -15.80 8.30
CA ALA A 11 -11.46 -15.74 8.95
C ALA A 11 -11.01 -14.28 9.11
N SER A 12 -10.71 -13.84 10.34
CA SER A 12 -10.21 -12.47 10.60
C SER A 12 -8.82 -12.20 10.04
N SER A 13 -8.04 -13.27 9.80
CA SER A 13 -6.73 -13.23 9.13
C SER A 13 -6.80 -13.06 7.61
N ALA A 14 -8.01 -13.01 7.04
CA ALA A 14 -8.24 -12.70 5.64
C ALA A 14 -8.95 -11.35 5.48
N PRO A 15 -8.89 -10.71 4.30
CA PRO A 15 -9.68 -9.51 4.02
C PRO A 15 -11.19 -9.80 4.08
N PHE A 16 -11.97 -8.86 4.63
CA PHE A 16 -13.43 -8.96 4.68
C PHE A 16 -14.08 -7.68 4.14
N GLY A 17 -14.66 -7.75 2.94
CA GLY A 17 -15.34 -6.62 2.31
C GLY A 17 -16.12 -7.05 1.07
N GLY A 18 -17.33 -6.50 0.90
CA GLY A 18 -18.18 -6.74 -0.26
C GLY A 18 -17.82 -5.84 -1.45
N VAL A 19 -18.28 -6.24 -2.64
CA VAL A 19 -18.18 -5.46 -3.89
C VAL A 19 -19.54 -4.86 -4.28
N GLY A 20 -19.56 -3.98 -5.29
CA GLY A 20 -20.80 -3.35 -5.78
C GLY A 20 -21.45 -2.48 -4.70
N ALA A 21 -22.77 -2.59 -4.49
CA ALA A 21 -23.47 -1.84 -3.45
C ALA A 21 -23.07 -2.21 -2.01
N SER A 22 -22.32 -3.29 -1.80
CA SER A 22 -21.89 -3.78 -0.48
C SER A 22 -20.56 -3.19 0.00
N GLY A 23 -19.92 -2.32 -0.78
CA GLY A 23 -18.64 -1.74 -0.39
C GLY A 23 -18.08 -0.76 -1.42
N ASN A 24 -16.87 -0.28 -1.17
CA ASN A 24 -16.18 0.72 -1.99
C ASN A 24 -14.71 0.33 -2.25
N HIS A 25 -14.44 -0.99 -2.34
CA HIS A 25 -13.11 -1.55 -2.53
C HIS A 25 -12.11 -1.29 -1.39
N ARG A 26 -12.60 -1.01 -0.17
CA ARG A 26 -11.81 -0.93 1.05
C ARG A 26 -12.21 -2.04 2.02
N ALA A 27 -11.67 -3.24 1.80
CA ALA A 27 -11.94 -4.38 2.68
C ALA A 27 -11.40 -4.12 4.10
N SER A 28 -12.11 -4.62 5.10
CA SER A 28 -11.69 -4.59 6.51
C SER A 28 -11.09 -5.94 6.93
N ALA A 29 -11.22 -6.30 8.20
CA ALA A 29 -10.51 -7.40 8.85
C ALA A 29 -9.01 -7.27 8.61
N TYR A 30 -8.36 -8.23 7.96
CA TYR A 30 -6.90 -8.18 7.76
C TYR A 30 -6.44 -6.95 6.96
N TYR A 31 -7.22 -6.46 6.00
CA TYR A 31 -6.89 -5.26 5.20
C TYR A 31 -7.35 -3.95 5.85
N ALA A 32 -7.83 -3.97 7.09
CA ALA A 32 -8.10 -2.71 7.81
C ALA A 32 -6.85 -1.82 7.92
N ALA A 33 -5.66 -2.43 7.99
CA ALA A 33 -4.39 -1.71 7.97
C ALA A 33 -4.24 -0.80 6.73
N ASP A 34 -4.71 -1.24 5.56
CA ASP A 34 -4.57 -0.52 4.29
C ASP A 34 -5.35 0.80 4.28
N TYR A 35 -6.44 0.92 5.04
CA TYR A 35 -7.19 2.17 5.17
C TYR A 35 -6.90 2.93 6.46
N CYS A 36 -6.24 2.32 7.44
CA CYS A 36 -5.82 2.97 8.69
C CYS A 36 -4.53 3.77 8.53
N ALA A 37 -3.68 3.40 7.57
CA ALA A 37 -2.42 4.08 7.28
C ALA A 37 -2.27 4.35 5.78
N TYR A 38 -1.49 5.36 5.44
CA TYR A 38 -1.07 5.62 4.06
C TYR A 38 0.44 5.45 3.96
N PRO A 39 0.97 4.93 2.83
CA PRO A 39 2.41 4.76 2.67
C PRO A 39 3.10 6.11 2.50
N VAL A 40 4.26 6.27 3.14
CA VAL A 40 5.21 7.36 2.90
C VAL A 40 6.52 6.72 2.50
N ALA A 41 7.03 7.06 1.32
CA ALA A 41 8.29 6.55 0.80
C ALA A 41 9.31 7.70 0.70
N SER A 42 10.54 7.44 1.15
CA SER A 42 11.64 8.41 1.17
C SER A 42 12.88 7.84 0.46
N LEU A 43 13.64 8.71 -0.21
CA LEU A 43 15.01 8.44 -0.65
C LEU A 43 15.94 9.27 0.23
N GLU A 44 16.74 8.61 1.05
CA GLU A 44 17.59 9.28 2.03
C GLU A 44 19.06 9.18 1.61
N ALA A 45 19.77 10.31 1.69
CA ALA A 45 21.21 10.38 1.51
C ALA A 45 21.83 10.99 2.76
N GLY A 46 22.69 10.22 3.45
CA GLY A 46 23.28 10.67 4.72
C GLY A 46 24.19 11.91 4.59
N ARG A 47 24.62 12.24 3.37
CA ARG A 47 25.38 13.46 3.06
C ARG A 47 24.99 13.97 1.67
N LEU A 48 24.91 15.29 1.54
CA LEU A 48 24.79 15.96 0.26
C LEU A 48 26.12 15.85 -0.51
N THR A 49 26.09 15.19 -1.67
CA THR A 49 27.24 15.07 -2.58
C THR A 49 26.81 15.31 -4.01
N LEU A 50 27.73 15.75 -4.85
CA LEU A 50 27.52 15.77 -6.30
C LEU A 50 27.43 14.33 -6.82
N PRO A 51 26.62 14.06 -7.86
CA PRO A 51 26.66 12.77 -8.55
C PRO A 51 28.02 12.59 -9.24
N ALA A 52 28.46 11.34 -9.41
CA ALA A 52 29.75 11.02 -10.05
C ALA A 52 29.84 11.56 -11.49
N THR A 53 28.70 11.58 -12.20
CA THR A 53 28.57 12.13 -13.55
C THR A 53 27.42 13.14 -13.56
N LEU A 54 27.71 14.38 -13.93
CA LEU A 54 26.67 15.39 -14.14
C LEU A 54 25.87 15.07 -15.40
N THR A 55 24.58 15.42 -15.40
CA THR A 55 23.75 15.30 -16.61
C THR A 55 24.26 16.25 -17.70
N PRO A 56 24.15 15.86 -19.00
CA PRO A 56 24.62 16.69 -20.10
C PRO A 56 24.07 18.12 -20.04
N GLY A 57 24.93 19.12 -20.21
CA GLY A 57 24.55 20.54 -20.20
C GLY A 57 24.65 21.24 -18.85
N ILE A 58 24.81 20.53 -17.73
CA ILE A 58 25.07 21.15 -16.42
C ILE A 58 26.56 21.46 -16.27
N ARG A 59 26.91 22.74 -16.05
CA ARG A 59 28.25 23.18 -15.66
C ARG A 59 28.18 23.97 -14.34
N LEU A 60 29.00 23.58 -13.38
CA LEU A 60 29.17 24.32 -12.14
C LEU A 60 30.39 25.23 -12.34
N SER A 61 30.13 26.52 -12.56
CA SER A 61 31.14 27.58 -12.70
C SER A 61 31.17 28.45 -11.46
#